data_AF-A0A5A7QJP2-F1
#
_entry.id   AF-A0A5A7QJP2-F1
#
_cell.length_a   1.000
_cell.length_b   1.000
_cell.length_c   1.000
_cell.angle_alpha   90.00
_cell.angle_beta   90.00
_cell.angle_gamma   90.00
#
_symmetry.space_group_name_H-M   'P 1'
#
loop_
_entity.id
_entity.type
_entity.pdbx_description
1 polymer ?
#
loop_
_entity_poly.entity_id
_entity_poly.type
_entity_poly.pdbx_seq_one_letter_code
_entity_poly.pdbx_strand_id
1 'polypeptide(L)'
;MSGQRQATSNVVSSFIKTKFSNTKTSYNPGDIIDDMQHRFGINLSYHKAWRSKRKAVDEVRGNPNDSYEYVHQYLEKVLYIHTYQDYPKIGRLVAGISEDNNCGANWFNIFTTLSTIYISLIRTYFRLIQHYLPQLEIEC
;
A
#
# COMPACT_ATOMS: atom_id res chain seq x y z
N MET A 1 30.80 -41.07 -4.76
CA MET A 1 30.07 -39.89 -4.23
C MET A 1 29.37 -39.23 -5.41
N SER A 2 28.04 -39.37 -5.50
CA SER A 2 27.24 -38.77 -6.57
C SER A 2 27.21 -37.25 -6.38
N GLY A 3 27.86 -36.49 -7.26
CA GLY A 3 27.76 -35.04 -7.29
C GLY A 3 26.32 -34.62 -7.57
N GLN A 4 25.58 -34.27 -6.52
CA GLN A 4 24.23 -33.74 -6.65
C GLN A 4 24.31 -32.41 -7.42
N ARG A 5 23.93 -32.43 -8.70
CA ARG A 5 23.76 -31.21 -9.50
C ARG A 5 22.67 -30.35 -8.84
N GLN A 6 23.07 -29.29 -8.15
CA GLN A 6 22.12 -28.36 -7.53
C GLN A 6 21.80 -27.22 -8.49
N ALA A 7 20.51 -27.04 -8.81
CA ALA A 7 20.05 -25.86 -9.50
C ALA A 7 19.88 -24.67 -8.53
N THR A 8 20.27 -23.49 -8.96
CA THR A 8 19.98 -22.23 -8.26
C THR A 8 18.59 -21.75 -8.64
N SER A 9 17.92 -21.03 -7.72
CA SER A 9 16.56 -20.55 -7.96
C SER A 9 16.43 -19.62 -9.18
N ASN A 10 17.52 -18.94 -9.55
CA ASN A 10 17.57 -18.04 -10.70
C ASN A 10 17.55 -18.80 -12.04
N VAL A 11 18.23 -19.94 -12.10
CA VAL A 11 18.26 -20.77 -13.31
C VAL A 11 16.90 -21.44 -13.50
N VAL A 12 16.32 -21.96 -12.40
CA VAL A 12 14.98 -22.54 -12.43
C VAL A 12 13.92 -21.50 -12.77
N SER A 13 13.99 -20.28 -12.21
CA SER A 13 13.04 -19.20 -12.52
C SER A 13 13.02 -18.83 -14.00
N SER A 14 14.20 -18.76 -14.62
CA SER A 14 14.35 -18.44 -16.04
C SER A 14 13.72 -19.51 -16.93
N PHE A 15 13.85 -20.79 -16.54
CA PHE A 15 13.27 -21.91 -17.27
C PHE A 15 11.74 -21.94 -17.17
N ILE A 16 11.20 -21.82 -15.94
CA ILE A 16 9.75 -21.89 -15.69
C ILE A 16 9.02 -20.63 -16.15
N LYS A 17 9.73 -19.53 -16.43
CA LYS A 17 9.16 -18.24 -16.87
C LYS A 17 8.16 -18.38 -18.01
N THR A 18 8.50 -19.23 -18.99
CA THR A 18 7.67 -19.51 -20.18
C THR A 18 6.30 -20.10 -19.83
N LYS A 19 6.17 -20.79 -18.70
CA LYS A 19 4.92 -21.37 -18.21
C LYS A 19 4.01 -20.34 -17.55
N PHE A 20 4.56 -19.21 -17.09
CA PHE A 20 3.81 -18.13 -16.42
C PHE A 20 3.35 -17.01 -17.36
N SER A 21 3.74 -17.04 -18.64
CA SER A 21 3.27 -16.08 -19.66
C SER A 21 1.77 -16.17 -19.91
N ASN A 22 1.18 -17.36 -19.74
CA ASN A 22 -0.26 -17.55 -19.84
C ASN A 22 -0.91 -17.38 -18.46
N THR A 23 -1.94 -16.54 -18.35
CA THR A 23 -2.62 -16.23 -17.08
C THR A 23 -3.39 -17.41 -16.48
N LYS A 24 -3.71 -18.44 -17.29
CA LYS A 24 -4.54 -19.58 -16.88
C LYS A 24 -3.77 -20.76 -16.29
N THR A 25 -2.44 -20.81 -16.40
CA THR A 25 -1.64 -21.93 -15.92
C THR A 25 -1.35 -21.79 -14.43
N SER A 26 -2.07 -22.54 -13.60
CA SER A 26 -1.68 -22.78 -12.21
C SER A 26 -0.50 -23.73 -12.20
N TYR A 27 0.68 -23.23 -11.82
CA TYR A 27 1.90 -24.03 -11.73
C TYR A 27 2.41 -23.98 -10.29
N ASN A 28 2.30 -25.09 -9.57
CA ASN A 28 2.58 -25.19 -8.14
C ASN A 28 4.06 -25.56 -7.89
N PRO A 29 4.64 -25.28 -6.70
CA PRO A 29 6.00 -25.70 -6.40
C PRO A 29 6.22 -27.22 -6.50
N GLY A 30 5.19 -28.04 -6.25
CA GLY A 30 5.24 -29.48 -6.48
C GLY A 30 5.51 -29.83 -7.94
N ASP A 31 4.70 -29.26 -8.85
CA ASP A 31 4.87 -29.45 -10.30
C ASP A 31 6.26 -29.01 -10.79
N ILE A 32 6.82 -27.95 -10.19
CA ILE A 32 8.18 -27.48 -10.49
C ILE A 32 9.22 -28.53 -10.07
N ILE A 33 9.07 -29.13 -8.90
CA ILE A 33 9.99 -30.18 -8.42
C ILE A 33 9.94 -31.38 -9.36
N ASP A 34 8.74 -31.81 -9.73
CA ASP A 34 8.54 -32.95 -10.62
C ASP A 34 9.12 -32.68 -12.01
N ASP A 35 8.86 -31.50 -12.60
CA ASP A 35 9.45 -31.12 -13.90
C ASP A 35 10.98 -31.06 -13.84
N MET A 36 11.56 -30.53 -12.76
CA MET A 36 13.03 -30.48 -12.60
C MET A 36 13.62 -31.87 -12.43
N GLN A 37 12.93 -32.77 -11.72
CA GLN A 37 13.36 -34.14 -11.52
C GLN A 37 13.23 -34.94 -12.83
N HIS A 38 12.13 -34.82 -13.56
CA HIS A 38 11.88 -35.56 -14.80
C HIS A 38 12.77 -35.09 -15.95
N ARG A 39 13.00 -33.78 -16.10
CA ARG A 39 13.76 -33.23 -17.24
C ARG A 39 15.27 -33.22 -17.01
N PHE A 40 15.69 -32.95 -15.77
CA PHE A 40 17.11 -32.71 -15.45
C PHE A 40 17.67 -33.70 -14.44
N GLY A 41 16.85 -34.57 -13.83
CA GLY A 41 17.28 -35.44 -12.74
C GLY A 41 17.64 -34.68 -11.47
N ILE A 42 17.19 -33.42 -11.34
CA ILE A 42 17.56 -32.54 -10.23
C ILE A 42 16.46 -32.59 -9.17
N ASN A 43 16.80 -33.11 -7.99
CA ASN A 43 15.92 -33.04 -6.84
C ASN A 43 15.96 -31.63 -6.25
N LEU A 44 14.87 -30.89 -6.42
CA LEU A 44 14.72 -29.52 -5.94
C LEU A 44 13.99 -29.50 -4.60
N SER A 45 14.54 -28.80 -3.61
CA SER A 45 13.82 -28.54 -2.35
C SER A 45 12.61 -27.64 -2.61
N TYR A 46 11.52 -27.89 -1.89
CA TYR A 46 10.29 -27.09 -1.94
C TYR A 46 10.52 -25.58 -1.81
N HIS A 47 11.37 -25.16 -0.87
CA HIS A 47 11.65 -23.74 -0.69
C HIS A 47 12.36 -23.13 -1.93
N LYS A 48 13.25 -23.88 -2.58
CA LYS A 48 13.87 -23.44 -3.83
C LYS A 48 12.84 -23.37 -4.97
N ALA A 49 11.93 -24.33 -5.07
CA ALA A 49 10.84 -24.30 -6.05
C ALA A 49 9.94 -23.08 -5.86
N TRP A 50 9.54 -22.78 -4.62
CA TRP A 50 8.73 -21.61 -4.30
C TRP A 50 9.43 -20.28 -4.59
N ARG A 51 10.72 -20.16 -4.24
CA ARG A 51 11.52 -18.96 -4.55
C ARG A 51 11.69 -18.77 -6.06
N SER A 52 11.90 -19.85 -6.80
CA SER A 52 12.00 -19.81 -8.27
C SER A 52 10.69 -19.36 -8.90
N LYS A 53 9.55 -19.87 -8.39
CA LYS A 53 8.21 -19.46 -8.81
C LYS A 53 7.98 -17.97 -8.61
N ARG A 54 8.24 -17.44 -7.40
CA ARG A 54 8.09 -16.00 -7.12
C ARG A 54 8.91 -15.17 -8.10
N LYS A 55 10.19 -15.49 -8.26
CA LYS A 55 11.07 -14.76 -9.16
C LYS A 55 10.59 -14.80 -10.62
N ALA A 56 10.12 -15.95 -11.09
CA ALA A 56 9.58 -16.08 -12.44
C ALA A 56 8.30 -15.25 -12.64
N VAL A 57 7.43 -15.18 -11.63
CA VAL A 57 6.21 -14.37 -11.66
C VAL A 57 6.55 -12.88 -11.68
N ASP A 58 7.43 -12.45 -10.79
CA ASP A 58 7.88 -11.05 -10.69
C ASP A 58 8.50 -10.58 -12.01
N GLU A 59 9.27 -11.46 -12.69
CA GLU A 59 9.87 -11.16 -13.99
C GLU A 59 8.87 -11.13 -15.17
N VAL A 60 7.71 -11.79 -15.08
CA VAL A 60 6.71 -11.83 -16.16
C VAL A 60 5.66 -10.75 -15.99
N ARG A 61 5.20 -10.53 -14.76
CA ARG A 61 4.09 -9.61 -14.44
C ARG A 61 4.57 -8.27 -13.90
N GLY A 62 5.85 -8.14 -13.61
CA GLY A 62 6.39 -7.01 -12.85
C GLY A 62 6.13 -7.16 -11.35
N ASN A 63 6.83 -6.35 -10.56
CA ASN A 63 6.63 -6.28 -9.13
C ASN A 63 5.47 -5.31 -8.83
N PRO A 64 4.41 -5.73 -8.12
CA PRO A 64 3.31 -4.84 -7.77
C PRO A 64 3.76 -3.68 -6.89
N ASN A 65 4.82 -3.83 -6.10
CA ASN A 65 5.34 -2.75 -5.25
C ASN A 65 5.76 -1.53 -6.06
N ASP A 66 6.36 -1.73 -7.22
CA ASP A 66 6.82 -0.65 -8.09
C ASP A 66 5.62 0.14 -8.64
N SER A 67 4.47 -0.53 -8.84
CA SER A 67 3.21 0.12 -9.24
C SER A 67 2.61 0.95 -8.11
N TYR A 68 2.70 0.47 -6.85
CA TYR A 68 2.21 1.21 -5.69
C TYR A 68 3.04 2.46 -5.39
N GLU A 69 4.34 2.41 -5.60
CA GLU A 69 5.23 3.56 -5.41
C GLU A 69 4.86 4.72 -6.36
N TYR A 70 4.50 4.39 -7.61
CA TYR A 70 4.05 5.38 -8.59
C TYR A 70 2.74 6.07 -8.20
N VAL A 71 1.78 5.29 -7.67
CA VAL A 71 0.51 5.84 -7.17
C VAL A 71 0.73 6.74 -5.96
N HIS A 72 1.60 6.33 -5.04
CA HIS A 72 1.94 7.14 -3.86
C HIS A 72 2.55 8.49 -4.25
N GLN A 73 3.56 8.47 -5.13
CA GLN A 73 4.19 9.69 -5.63
C GLN A 73 3.21 10.60 -6.39
N TYR A 74 2.25 10.02 -7.11
CA TYR A 74 1.21 10.79 -7.79
C TYR A 74 0.27 11.46 -6.78
N LEU A 75 -0.18 10.73 -5.76
CA LEU A 75 -1.03 11.26 -4.69
C LEU A 75 -0.34 12.38 -3.91
N GLU A 76 0.95 12.25 -3.62
CA GLU A 76 1.73 13.30 -2.96
C GLU A 76 1.77 14.60 -3.80
N LYS A 77 1.98 14.49 -5.11
CA LYS A 77 1.98 15.65 -6.02
C LYS A 77 0.60 16.33 -6.09
N VAL A 78 -0.46 15.53 -6.19
CA VAL A 78 -1.84 16.03 -6.22
C VAL A 78 -2.18 16.76 -4.91
N LEU A 79 -1.84 16.17 -3.76
CA LEU A 79 -2.02 16.81 -2.46
C LEU A 79 -1.24 18.12 -2.36
N TYR A 80 0.01 18.16 -2.82
CA TYR A 80 0.83 19.36 -2.79
C TYR A 80 0.20 20.52 -3.59
N ILE A 81 -0.28 20.23 -4.80
CA ILE A 81 -0.92 21.25 -5.68
C ILE A 81 -2.23 21.76 -5.07
N HIS A 82 -3.10 20.85 -4.61
CA HIS A 82 -4.44 21.22 -4.13
C HIS A 82 -4.45 21.85 -2.73
N THR A 83 -3.48 21.51 -1.87
CA THR A 83 -3.48 21.99 -0.48
C THR A 83 -2.53 23.16 -0.25
N TYR A 84 -1.42 23.28 -0.98
CA TYR A 84 -0.45 24.34 -0.71
C TYR A 84 -0.65 25.60 -1.57
N GLN A 85 -1.22 25.46 -2.76
CA GLN A 85 -1.36 26.56 -3.71
C GLN A 85 -2.64 27.38 -3.50
N ASP A 86 -3.67 26.76 -2.91
CA ASP A 86 -4.96 27.41 -2.60
C ASP A 86 -5.01 28.00 -1.19
N TYR A 87 -4.28 27.44 -0.20
CA TYR A 87 -4.22 27.98 1.16
C TYR A 87 -3.80 29.46 1.26
N PRO A 88 -2.76 29.96 0.55
CA PRO A 88 -2.38 31.37 0.61
C PRO A 88 -3.36 32.28 -0.16
N LYS A 89 -4.10 31.76 -1.15
CA LYS A 89 -5.13 32.51 -1.89
C LYS A 89 -6.42 32.63 -1.09
N ILE A 90 -6.87 31.54 -0.48
CA ILE A 90 -8.01 31.51 0.44
C ILE A 90 -7.70 32.39 1.66
N GLY A 91 -6.50 32.27 2.23
CA GLY A 91 -6.06 33.13 3.35
C GLY A 91 -6.07 34.62 3.01
N ARG A 92 -5.63 35.00 1.79
CA ARG A 92 -5.63 36.40 1.32
C ARG A 92 -7.04 36.90 0.99
N LEU A 93 -7.91 36.06 0.42
CA LEU A 93 -9.32 36.39 0.19
C LEU A 93 -10.07 36.61 1.52
N VAL A 94 -9.86 35.74 2.50
CA VAL A 94 -10.46 35.88 3.84
C VAL A 94 -9.94 37.13 4.55
N ALA A 95 -8.66 37.47 4.40
CA ALA A 95 -8.09 38.70 4.95
C ALA A 95 -8.63 39.97 4.25
N GLY A 96 -8.84 39.93 2.93
CA GLY A 96 -9.39 41.06 2.16
C GLY A 96 -10.87 41.35 2.44
N ILE A 97 -11.62 40.39 3.01
CA ILE A 97 -13.00 40.59 3.46
C ILE A 97 -13.07 41.35 4.81
N SER A 98 -11.92 41.66 5.45
CA SER A 98 -11.84 42.16 6.83
C SER A 98 -11.56 43.68 6.99
N GLU A 99 -11.59 44.49 5.94
CA GLU A 99 -11.22 45.92 6.05
C GLU A 99 -12.38 46.86 6.45
N ASP A 100 -13.61 46.36 6.60
CA ASP A 100 -14.72 47.14 7.15
C ASP A 100 -14.86 46.96 8.68
N ASN A 101 -13.96 47.66 9.39
CA ASN A 101 -14.07 48.27 10.72
C ASN A 101 -14.98 47.62 11.81
N ASN A 102 -14.31 47.05 12.84
CA ASN A 102 -14.79 46.62 14.18
C ASN A 102 -15.12 45.12 14.42
N CYS A 103 -14.90 44.21 13.46
CA CYS A 103 -15.15 42.76 13.65
C CYS A 103 -13.90 41.84 13.61
N GLY A 104 -12.70 42.37 13.40
CA GLY A 104 -11.47 41.57 13.24
C GLY A 104 -11.11 40.70 14.46
N ALA A 105 -11.35 41.19 15.68
CA ALA A 105 -11.17 40.39 16.90
C ALA A 105 -12.32 39.39 17.14
N ASN A 106 -13.51 39.67 16.60
CA ASN A 106 -14.69 38.83 16.78
C ASN A 106 -14.59 37.57 15.89
N TRP A 107 -14.09 37.70 14.67
CA TRP A 107 -13.91 36.55 13.76
C TRP A 107 -12.81 35.59 14.20
N PHE A 108 -11.68 36.09 14.74
CA PHE A 108 -10.63 35.22 15.28
C PHE A 108 -11.12 34.42 16.51
N ASN A 109 -11.94 35.05 17.36
CA ASN A 109 -12.59 34.36 18.48
C ASN A 109 -13.64 33.35 17.99
N ILE A 110 -14.41 33.65 16.95
CA ILE A 110 -15.33 32.70 16.31
C ILE A 110 -14.56 31.50 15.73
N PHE A 111 -13.45 31.71 15.03
CA PHE A 111 -12.65 30.62 14.47
C PHE A 111 -12.01 29.75 15.56
N THR A 112 -11.48 30.36 16.62
CA THR A 112 -10.89 29.62 17.75
C THR A 112 -11.95 28.90 18.59
N THR A 113 -13.13 29.48 18.79
CA THR A 113 -14.25 28.82 19.48
C THR A 113 -14.83 27.66 18.65
N LEU A 114 -15.03 27.85 17.35
CA LEU A 114 -15.52 26.78 16.47
C LEU A 114 -14.51 25.63 16.35
N SER A 115 -13.22 25.91 16.24
CA SER A 115 -12.19 24.88 16.22
C SER A 115 -12.05 24.15 17.56
N THR A 116 -12.15 24.85 18.69
CA THR A 116 -12.14 24.20 20.02
C THR A 116 -13.38 23.36 20.27
N ILE A 117 -14.57 23.80 19.84
CA ILE A 117 -15.80 22.99 19.86
C ILE A 117 -15.65 21.75 18.99
N TYR A 118 -15.16 21.89 17.76
CA TYR A 118 -14.96 20.79 16.83
C TYR A 118 -13.97 19.75 17.37
N ILE A 119 -12.82 20.19 17.90
CA ILE A 119 -11.83 19.29 18.50
C ILE A 119 -12.41 18.61 19.75
N SER A 120 -13.22 19.31 20.54
CA SER A 120 -13.91 18.72 21.71
C SER A 120 -14.91 17.65 21.30
N LEU A 121 -15.67 17.86 20.22
CA LEU A 121 -16.60 16.89 19.65
C LEU A 121 -15.90 15.64 19.11
N ILE A 122 -14.75 15.79 18.43
CA ILE A 122 -13.95 14.63 18.00
C ILE A 122 -13.45 13.84 19.22
N ARG A 123 -12.97 14.53 20.27
CA ARG A 123 -12.50 13.86 21.48
C ARG A 123 -13.61 13.11 22.22
N THR A 124 -14.81 13.68 22.32
CA THR A 124 -15.94 12.99 22.95
C THR A 124 -16.44 11.82 22.11
N TYR A 125 -16.52 11.99 20.79
CA TYR A 125 -16.88 10.91 19.86
C TYR A 125 -15.90 9.74 19.94
N PHE A 126 -14.59 10.02 19.97
CA PHE A 126 -13.58 8.97 20.14
C PHE A 126 -13.71 8.24 21.49
N ARG A 127 -13.99 8.95 22.59
CA ARG A 127 -14.26 8.33 23.90
C ARG A 127 -15.51 7.46 23.88
N LEU A 128 -16.57 7.88 23.18
CA LEU A 128 -17.78 7.08 23.00
C LEU A 128 -17.46 5.81 22.20
N ILE A 129 -16.71 5.91 21.10
CA ILE A 129 -16.27 4.73 20.34
C ILE A 129 -15.50 3.77 21.25
N GLN A 130 -14.50 4.25 22.00
CA GLN A 130 -13.71 3.40 22.90
C GLN A 130 -14.53 2.77 24.03
N HIS A 131 -15.65 3.38 24.45
CA HIS A 131 -16.55 2.83 25.47
C HIS A 131 -17.50 1.75 24.91
N TYR A 132 -17.98 1.94 23.68
CA TYR A 132 -18.91 1.00 23.03
C TYR A 132 -18.21 -0.16 22.32
N LEU A 133 -16.98 0.04 21.82
CA LEU A 133 -16.19 -0.99 21.13
C LEU A 133 -16.02 -2.29 21.95
N PRO A 134 -15.67 -2.26 23.26
CA PRO A 134 -15.53 -3.48 24.05
C PRO A 134 -16.88 -4.14 24.38
N GLN A 135 -18.02 -3.44 24.24
CA GLN A 135 -19.33 -4.08 24.43
C GLN A 135 -19.81 -4.83 23.19
N LEU A 136 -19.39 -4.41 21.99
CA LEU A 136 -19.67 -5.14 20.76
C LEU A 136 -18.84 -6.44 20.62
N GLU A 137 -17.64 -6.50 21.20
CA GLU A 137 -16.79 -7.71 21.15
C GLU A 137 -17.22 -8.82 22.13
N ILE A 138 -18.13 -8.55 23.07
CA ILE A 138 -18.61 -9.54 24.07
C ILE A 138 -19.90 -10.24 23.61
N GLU A 139 -20.59 -9.72 22.58
CA GLU A 139 -21.77 -10.37 21.96
C GLU A 139 -21.43 -11.22 20.72
N CYS A 140 -20.15 -11.57 20.49
CA CYS A 140 -19.72 -12.55 19.49
C CYS A 140 -19.17 -13.83 20.14
#